data_AF-K1YFP5-F1
#
_entry.id   AF-K1YFP5-F1
#
_cell.length_a   1.000
_cell.length_b   1.000
_cell.length_c   1.000
_cell.angle_alpha   90.00
_cell.angle_beta   90.00
_cell.angle_gamma   90.00
#
_symmetry.space_group_name_H-M   'P 1'
#
loop_
_entity.id
_entity.type
_entity.pdbx_description
1 polymer ?
#
loop_
_entity_poly.entity_id
_entity_poly.type
_entity_poly.pdbx_seq_one_letter_code
_entity_poly.pdbx_strand_id
1 'polypeptide(L)'
;MKLVCEHPFMDRPSPVFAGSHVTLETGTGIVHIAPGHGAEDYEFGQTHHLETLCPIDDAGRFLKDSLKASPFETIRALEGVNVKEANPLIVAFMKEQGILLNTVTDAVVHSYPHCWRCKKPIIFRATQQWF
;
A
#
# COMPACT_ATOMS: atom_id res chain seq x y z
N MET A 1 -0.02 7.14 -25.71
CA MET A 1 -1.32 7.34 -25.03
C MET A 1 -1.09 7.10 -23.54
N LYS A 2 -1.44 8.04 -22.66
CA LYS A 2 -1.31 7.86 -21.21
C LYS A 2 -2.58 7.19 -20.71
N LEU A 3 -2.50 5.92 -20.29
CA LEU A 3 -3.64 5.23 -19.68
C LEU A 3 -3.82 5.76 -18.26
N VAL A 4 -5.05 6.14 -17.91
CA VAL A 4 -5.41 6.62 -16.58
C VAL A 4 -6.65 5.86 -16.15
N CYS A 5 -6.58 5.23 -14.99
CA CYS A 5 -7.68 4.52 -14.35
C CYS A 5 -8.28 5.36 -13.22
N GLU A 6 -9.46 5.00 -12.75
CA GLU A 6 -10.03 5.54 -11.52
C GLU A 6 -9.50 4.76 -10.32
N HIS A 7 -9.23 5.45 -9.20
CA HIS A 7 -8.86 4.75 -7.98
C HIS A 7 -10.07 3.99 -7.41
N PRO A 8 -9.92 2.76 -6.87
CA PRO A 8 -11.05 1.91 -6.51
C PRO A 8 -12.07 2.51 -5.53
N PHE A 9 -11.64 3.44 -4.68
CA PHE A 9 -12.50 4.11 -3.69
C PHE A 9 -12.05 5.53 -3.32
N MET A 10 -11.11 6.13 -4.04
CA MET A 10 -10.70 7.52 -3.75
C MET A 10 -11.06 8.36 -4.97
N ASP A 11 -11.52 9.59 -4.77
CA ASP A 11 -11.81 10.50 -5.86
C ASP A 11 -10.50 11.09 -6.42
N ARG A 12 -9.71 10.25 -7.08
CA ARG A 12 -8.44 10.61 -7.71
C ARG A 12 -8.11 9.72 -8.91
N PRO A 13 -7.40 10.24 -9.92
CA PRO A 13 -6.88 9.43 -11.01
C PRO A 13 -5.73 8.53 -10.54
N SER A 14 -5.65 7.33 -11.12
CA SER A 14 -4.56 6.37 -10.98
C SER A 14 -3.85 6.20 -12.33
N PRO A 15 -2.79 6.97 -12.61
CA PRO A 15 -2.05 6.84 -13.87
C PRO A 15 -1.36 5.48 -13.97
N VAL A 16 -1.36 4.91 -15.17
CA VAL A 16 -0.69 3.64 -15.46
C VAL A 16 0.61 3.90 -16.21
N PHE A 17 1.65 3.20 -15.78
CA PHE A 17 2.99 3.28 -16.33
C PHE A 17 3.47 1.88 -16.75
N ALA A 18 4.32 1.81 -17.77
CA ALA A 18 4.99 0.57 -18.10
C ALA A 18 6.15 0.34 -17.11
N GLY A 19 6.10 -0.76 -16.35
CA GLY A 19 7.15 -1.15 -15.42
C GLY A 19 7.85 -2.41 -15.90
N SER A 20 9.17 -2.35 -16.13
CA SER A 20 9.96 -3.52 -16.52
C SER A 20 10.17 -4.54 -15.40
N HIS A 21 9.90 -4.16 -14.15
CA HIS A 21 9.95 -5.02 -12.97
C HIS A 21 8.69 -5.90 -12.82
N VAL A 22 7.63 -5.63 -13.60
CA VAL A 22 6.37 -6.37 -13.54
C VAL A 22 6.48 -7.64 -14.37
N THR A 23 6.16 -8.79 -13.76
CA THR A 23 6.16 -10.10 -14.43
C THR A 23 4.74 -10.54 -14.79
N LEU A 24 4.62 -11.45 -15.75
CA LEU A 24 3.35 -12.11 -16.11
C LEU A 24 3.23 -13.53 -15.55
N GLU A 25 4.20 -13.95 -14.74
CA GLU A 25 4.25 -15.32 -14.19
C GLU A 25 3.29 -15.51 -13.01
N THR A 26 3.05 -14.45 -12.24
CA THR A 26 2.18 -14.48 -11.05
C THR A 26 1.38 -13.17 -10.91
N GLY A 27 0.23 -13.25 -10.24
CA GLY A 27 -0.66 -12.09 -10.06
C GLY A 27 -1.44 -11.75 -11.33
N THR A 28 -1.70 -10.46 -11.54
CA THR A 28 -2.55 -9.95 -12.64
C THR A 28 -1.76 -9.31 -13.77
N GLY A 29 -0.43 -9.20 -13.65
CA GLY A 29 0.40 -8.35 -14.51
C GLY A 29 0.22 -6.86 -14.28
N ILE A 30 -0.47 -6.45 -13.20
CA ILE A 30 -0.66 -5.05 -12.78
C ILE A 30 -0.23 -4.93 -11.32
N VAL A 31 0.67 -4.00 -11.01
CA VAL A 31 1.24 -3.80 -9.67
C VAL A 31 0.82 -2.43 -9.13
N HIS A 32 0.38 -2.41 -7.87
CA HIS A 32 0.16 -1.17 -7.13
C HIS A 32 1.50 -0.59 -6.69
N ILE A 33 1.72 0.71 -6.94
CA ILE A 33 2.95 1.41 -6.56
C ILE A 33 2.69 2.30 -5.34
N ALA A 34 3.44 2.08 -4.27
CA ALA A 34 3.48 2.88 -3.05
C ALA A 34 4.93 3.24 -2.68
N PRO A 35 5.47 4.37 -3.17
CA PRO A 35 6.89 4.70 -3.01
C PRO A 35 7.37 4.78 -1.55
N GLY A 36 6.47 5.04 -0.59
CA GLY A 36 6.79 5.02 0.84
C GLY A 36 6.97 3.63 1.46
N HIS A 37 6.63 2.55 0.75
CA HIS A 37 6.44 1.20 1.30
C HIS A 37 7.06 0.06 0.49
N GLY A 38 7.94 0.36 -0.46
CA GLY A 38 8.69 -0.64 -1.21
C GLY A 38 9.94 -0.03 -1.84
N ALA A 39 11.04 -0.79 -1.92
CA ALA A 39 12.28 -0.30 -2.52
C ALA A 39 12.13 -0.09 -4.03
N GLU A 40 11.57 -1.08 -4.74
CA GLU A 40 11.29 -0.98 -6.18
C GLU A 40 10.27 0.13 -6.47
N ASP A 41 9.21 0.23 -5.66
CA ASP A 41 8.21 1.31 -5.75
C ASP A 41 8.82 2.69 -5.53
N TYR A 42 9.80 2.80 -4.62
CA TYR A 42 10.52 4.04 -4.35
C TYR A 42 11.33 4.46 -5.58
N GLU A 43 12.17 3.58 -6.12
CA GLU A 43 12.98 3.85 -7.32
C GLU A 43 12.10 4.18 -8.55
N PHE A 44 11.01 3.45 -8.71
CA PHE A 44 10.03 3.68 -9.76
C PHE A 44 9.34 5.05 -9.58
N GLY A 45 8.91 5.36 -8.36
CA GLY A 45 8.30 6.63 -8.01
C GLY A 45 9.22 7.81 -8.28
N GLN A 46 10.50 7.71 -7.92
CA GLN A 46 11.51 8.74 -8.19
C GLN A 46 11.66 9.00 -9.69
N THR A 47 11.73 7.95 -10.51
CA THR A 47 11.89 8.04 -11.97
C THR A 47 10.68 8.71 -12.63
N HIS A 48 9.48 8.52 -12.07
CA HIS A 48 8.23 9.07 -12.58
C HIS A 48 7.73 10.30 -11.83
N HIS A 49 8.55 10.87 -10.94
CA HIS A 49 8.23 12.04 -10.10
C HIS A 49 6.92 11.88 -9.31
N LEU A 50 6.69 10.67 -8.77
CA LEU A 50 5.58 10.39 -7.87
C LEU A 50 5.91 10.86 -6.46
N GLU A 51 4.88 11.31 -5.73
CA GLU A 51 5.03 11.68 -4.33
C GLU A 51 5.31 10.44 -3.45
N THR A 52 6.33 10.54 -2.61
CA THR A 52 6.66 9.51 -1.61
C THR A 52 5.81 9.70 -0.36
N LEU A 53 4.58 9.19 -0.42
CA LEU A 53 3.67 9.18 0.72
C LEU A 53 4.00 8.03 1.67
N CYS A 54 4.19 8.36 2.95
CA CYS A 54 4.39 7.39 4.04
C CYS A 54 3.51 7.77 5.24
N PRO A 55 2.23 7.33 5.29
CA PRO A 55 1.26 7.78 6.28
C PRO A 55 1.37 7.00 7.61
N ILE A 56 2.54 6.49 7.98
CA ILE A 56 2.73 5.67 9.20
C ILE A 56 3.90 6.14 10.07
N ASP A 57 3.73 6.02 11.38
CA ASP A 57 4.74 6.36 12.39
C ASP A 57 5.75 5.23 12.67
N ASP A 58 6.65 5.45 13.63
CA ASP A 58 7.71 4.49 14.02
C ASP A 58 7.15 3.21 14.66
N ALA A 59 5.91 3.27 15.18
CA ALA A 59 5.19 2.13 15.74
C ALA A 59 4.34 1.40 14.69
N GLY A 60 4.42 1.81 13.42
CA GLY A 60 3.63 1.25 12.33
C GLY A 60 2.14 1.57 12.47
N ARG A 61 1.80 2.72 13.05
CA ARG A 61 0.42 3.22 13.16
C ARG A 61 0.18 4.33 12.15
N PHE A 62 -1.04 4.44 11.63
CA PHE A 62 -1.37 5.55 10.74
C PHE A 62 -1.24 6.89 11.47
N LEU A 63 -0.60 7.85 10.81
CA LEU A 63 -0.43 9.21 11.35
C LEU A 63 -1.78 9.93 11.42
N LYS A 64 -1.93 10.77 12.44
CA LYS A 64 -3.08 11.69 12.55
C LYS A 64 -3.17 12.56 11.29
N ASP A 65 -4.39 12.81 10.82
CA ASP A 65 -4.72 13.63 9.65
C ASP A 65 -4.14 13.10 8.31
N SER A 66 -3.49 11.93 8.29
CA SER A 66 -2.92 11.34 7.07
C SER A 66 -3.96 10.73 6.15
N LEU A 67 -5.13 10.37 6.70
CA LEU A 67 -6.22 9.72 5.98
C LEU A 67 -7.41 10.66 5.76
N LYS A 68 -7.33 11.93 6.20
CA LYS A 68 -8.41 12.94 6.10
C LYS A 68 -8.97 13.15 4.70
N ALA A 69 -8.16 12.92 3.67
CA ALA A 69 -8.57 13.04 2.27
C ALA A 69 -9.49 11.89 1.83
N SER A 70 -9.61 10.82 2.61
CA SER A 70 -10.54 9.75 2.30
C SER A 70 -11.98 10.22 2.48
N PRO A 71 -12.87 9.96 1.52
CA PRO A 71 -14.29 10.24 1.66
C PRO A 71 -14.97 9.27 2.65
N PHE A 72 -14.30 8.18 3.02
CA PHE A 72 -14.85 7.12 3.86
C PHE A 72 -14.44 7.28 5.32
N GLU A 73 -15.42 7.39 6.20
CA GLU A 73 -15.19 7.46 7.65
C GLU A 73 -14.50 6.20 8.18
N THR A 74 -14.82 5.04 7.61
CA THR A 74 -14.18 3.75 7.94
C THR A 74 -12.68 3.76 7.69
N ILE A 75 -12.22 4.46 6.64
CA ILE A 75 -10.80 4.63 6.34
C ILE A 75 -10.18 5.68 7.27
N ARG A 76 -10.85 6.81 7.49
CA ARG A 76 -10.36 7.84 8.43
C ARG A 76 -10.23 7.32 9.86
N ALA A 77 -11.10 6.41 10.28
CA ALA A 77 -11.05 5.76 11.59
C ALA A 77 -9.81 4.86 11.80
N LEU A 78 -9.01 4.62 10.77
CA LEU A 78 -7.75 3.87 10.89
C LEU A 78 -6.59 4.73 11.44
N GLU A 79 -6.76 6.04 11.62
CA GLU A 79 -5.75 6.88 12.26
C GLU A 79 -5.38 6.36 13.66
N GLY A 80 -4.08 6.21 13.94
CA GLY A 80 -3.57 5.60 15.17
C GLY A 80 -3.66 4.06 15.22
N VAL A 81 -4.35 3.41 14.29
CA VAL A 81 -4.44 1.94 14.21
C VAL A 81 -3.15 1.38 13.62
N ASN A 82 -2.64 0.28 14.17
CA ASN A 82 -1.45 -0.38 13.64
C ASN A 82 -1.77 -1.06 12.29
N VAL A 83 -0.82 -1.04 11.34
CA VAL A 83 -1.00 -1.62 10.00
C VAL A 83 -1.52 -3.07 10.02
N LYS A 84 -1.09 -3.88 10.99
CA LYS A 84 -1.53 -5.28 11.10
C LYS A 84 -3.00 -5.40 11.50
N GLU A 85 -3.46 -4.49 12.37
CA GLU A 85 -4.86 -4.41 12.81
C GLU A 85 -5.75 -3.78 11.73
N ALA A 86 -5.19 -2.85 10.95
CA ALA A 86 -5.89 -2.17 9.86
C ALA A 86 -6.16 -3.09 8.65
N ASN A 87 -5.25 -4.01 8.31
CA ASN A 87 -5.40 -4.91 7.17
C ASN A 87 -6.77 -5.61 7.09
N PRO A 88 -7.25 -6.34 8.12
CA PRO A 88 -8.57 -6.98 8.06
C PRO A 88 -9.73 -5.97 7.95
N LEU A 89 -9.60 -4.77 8.53
CA LEU A 89 -10.61 -3.72 8.45
C LEU A 89 -10.71 -3.14 7.03
N ILE A 90 -9.58 -2.90 6.37
CA ILE A 90 -9.53 -2.44 4.97
C ILE A 90 -10.14 -3.49 4.05
N VAL A 91 -9.82 -4.77 4.25
CA VAL A 91 -10.38 -5.86 3.46
C VAL A 91 -11.90 -5.99 3.65
N ALA A 92 -12.39 -5.87 4.88
CA ALA A 92 -13.82 -5.85 5.16
C ALA A 92 -14.51 -4.67 4.46
N PHE A 93 -13.93 -3.48 4.56
CA PHE A 93 -14.40 -2.28 3.86
C PHE A 93 -14.45 -2.50 2.34
N MET A 94 -13.37 -2.99 1.71
CA MET A 94 -13.34 -3.25 0.27
C MET A 94 -14.39 -4.27 -0.17
N LYS A 95 -14.68 -5.27 0.68
CA LYS A 95 -15.74 -6.25 0.44
C LYS A 95 -17.12 -5.60 0.53
N GLU A 96 -17.36 -4.77 1.53
CA GLU A 96 -18.63 -4.02 1.69
C GLU A 96 -18.88 -3.05 0.54
N GLN A 97 -17.83 -2.41 0.00
CA GLN A 97 -17.93 -1.54 -1.17
C GLN A 97 -18.04 -2.30 -2.50
N GLY A 98 -17.95 -3.63 -2.51
CA GLY A 98 -18.03 -4.44 -3.73
C GLY A 98 -16.85 -4.29 -4.69
N ILE A 99 -15.70 -3.77 -4.21
CA ILE A 99 -14.49 -3.54 -5.02
C ILE A 99 -13.41 -4.61 -4.82
N LEU A 100 -13.63 -5.52 -3.87
CA LEU A 100 -12.75 -6.67 -3.64
C LEU A 100 -13.09 -7.79 -4.64
N LEU A 101 -12.22 -7.99 -5.63
CA LEU A 101 -12.43 -8.99 -6.69
C LEU A 101 -12.19 -10.44 -6.23
N ASN A 102 -11.23 -10.65 -5.33
CA ASN A 102 -10.89 -11.97 -4.81
C ASN A 102 -11.03 -12.03 -3.28
N THR A 103 -11.56 -13.12 -2.75
CA THR A 103 -11.85 -13.29 -1.33
C THR A 103 -10.62 -13.72 -0.52
N VAL A 104 -10.66 -13.38 0.78
CA VAL A 104 -9.63 -13.65 1.82
C VAL A 104 -9.25 -15.13 1.98
N THR A 105 -10.01 -16.05 1.39
CA THR A 105 -9.77 -17.50 1.51
C THR A 105 -8.50 -17.98 0.81
N ASP A 106 -7.93 -17.17 -0.09
CA ASP A 106 -6.65 -17.43 -0.73
C ASP A 106 -5.49 -17.01 0.17
N ALA A 107 -5.41 -17.61 1.36
CA ALA A 107 -4.30 -17.37 2.28
C ALA A 107 -2.99 -17.83 1.65
N VAL A 108 -2.14 -16.88 1.25
CA VAL A 108 -0.84 -17.18 0.64
C VAL A 108 0.21 -17.32 1.73
N VAL A 109 0.73 -18.54 1.89
CA VAL A 109 1.91 -18.80 2.72
C VAL A 109 3.16 -18.53 1.88
N HIS A 110 3.97 -17.59 2.32
CA HIS A 110 5.22 -17.21 1.65
C HIS A 110 6.28 -16.79 2.68
N SER A 111 7.52 -16.63 2.23
CA SER A 111 8.60 -16.10 3.05
C SER A 111 8.43 -14.59 3.25
N TYR A 112 8.46 -14.14 4.50
CA TYR A 112 8.31 -12.72 4.85
C TYR A 112 9.51 -12.25 5.68
N PRO A 113 10.01 -11.01 5.50
CA PRO A 113 11.16 -10.54 6.26
C PRO A 113 10.82 -10.32 7.74
N HIS A 114 11.74 -10.75 8.61
CA HIS A 114 11.61 -10.60 10.06
C HIS A 114 12.89 -10.01 10.64
N CYS A 115 12.76 -9.19 11.68
CA CYS A 115 13.89 -8.63 12.39
C CYS A 115 14.76 -9.77 12.95
N TRP A 116 16.04 -9.79 12.62
CA TRP A 116 16.96 -10.85 13.03
C TRP A 116 17.07 -11.00 14.55
N ARG A 117 16.86 -9.91 15.30
CA ARG A 117 16.94 -9.88 16.77
C ARG A 117 15.64 -10.29 17.44
N CYS A 118 14.56 -9.53 17.22
CA CYS A 118 13.29 -9.74 17.93
C CYS A 118 12.34 -10.71 17.23
N LYS A 119 12.69 -11.17 16.02
CA LYS A 119 11.90 -12.09 15.19
C LYS A 119 10.50 -11.60 14.84
N LYS A 120 10.21 -10.31 15.03
CA LYS A 120 8.96 -9.68 14.60
C LYS A 120 9.01 -9.36 13.10
N PRO A 121 7.87 -9.42 12.39
CA PRO A 121 7.79 -9.02 10.99
C PRO A 121 8.19 -7.56 10.82
N ILE A 122 8.86 -7.23 9.72
CA ILE A 122 9.24 -5.86 9.38
C ILE A 122 8.43 -5.36 8.19
N ILE A 123 8.25 -4.05 8.12
CA ILE A 123 7.61 -3.36 6.99
C ILE A 123 8.60 -2.37 6.37
N PHE A 124 8.43 -2.10 5.08
CA PHE A 124 9.17 -1.03 4.43
C PHE A 124 8.55 0.32 4.76
N ARG A 125 9.41 1.29 5.04
CA ARG A 125 9.03 2.66 5.35
C ARG A 125 10.09 3.63 4.84
N ALA A 126 9.69 4.55 3.97
CA ALA A 126 10.55 5.65 3.55
C ALA A 126 10.80 6.59 4.73
N THR A 127 12.06 6.79 5.07
CA THR A 127 12.51 7.65 6.17
C THR A 127 13.78 8.36 5.75
N GLN A 128 14.10 9.49 6.39
CA GLN A 128 15.39 10.14 6.19
C GLN A 128 16.49 9.26 6.76
N GLN A 129 17.48 8.94 5.94
CA GLN A 129 18.61 8.09 6.28
C GLN A 129 19.91 8.69 5.75
N TRP A 130 21.02 8.29 6.34
CA TRP A 130 22.38 8.62 5.88
C TRP A 130 22.97 7.37 5.23
N PHE A 131 23.49 7.52 4.01
CA PHE A 131 24.07 6.44 3.21
C PHE A 131 25.53 6.74 2.89
#